data_AF-A0A257NPI5-F1
#
_entry.id   AF-A0A257NPI5-F1
#
_cell.length_a   1.000
_cell.length_b   1.000
_cell.length_c   1.000
_cell.angle_alpha   90.00
_cell.angle_beta   90.00
_cell.angle_gamma   90.00
#
_symmetry.space_group_name_H-M   'P 1'
#
loop_
_entity.id
_entity.type
_entity.pdbx_description
1 polymer ?
#
loop_
_entity_poly.entity_id
_entity_poly.type
_entity_poly.pdbx_seq_one_letter_code
_entity_poly.pdbx_strand_id
1 'polypeptide(L)'
;MEGSNLLRLRAAHAELAPGFLAKTRETGLYLLADYQEQLEQPQPDIELAASYLALVSTVPLNAARYRKINALLCVSATKVTAEAIQEMAERLRRQDYASLPVRKGAQK
;
A
#
# COMPACT_ATOMS: atom_id res chain seq x y z
N MET A 1 2.32 -9.43 22.19
CA MET A 1 2.21 -9.92 20.80
C MET A 1 2.36 -8.83 19.73
N GLU A 2 2.48 -7.55 20.10
CA GLU A 2 2.51 -6.42 19.14
C GLU A 2 3.81 -6.28 18.32
N GLY A 3 4.94 -6.77 18.84
CA GLY A 3 6.24 -6.59 18.18
C GLY A 3 6.37 -7.27 16.81
N SER A 4 5.74 -8.43 16.61
CA SER A 4 5.86 -9.19 15.34
C SER A 4 5.02 -8.57 14.23
N ASN A 5 3.82 -8.07 14.53
CA ASN A 5 2.96 -7.41 13.53
C ASN A 5 3.59 -6.10 13.06
N LEU A 6 4.11 -5.29 13.99
CA LEU A 6 4.77 -4.04 13.66
C LEU A 6 6.00 -4.24 12.75
N LEU A 7 6.75 -5.32 12.92
CA LEU A 7 7.87 -5.66 12.04
C LEU A 7 7.40 -5.99 10.61
N ARG A 8 6.29 -6.72 10.47
CA ARG A 8 5.67 -7.04 9.18
C ARG A 8 5.16 -5.80 8.46
N LEU A 9 4.45 -4.92 9.17
CA LEU A 9 3.98 -3.64 8.63
C LEU A 9 5.16 -2.77 8.16
N ARG A 10 6.26 -2.70 8.94
CA ARG A 10 7.47 -1.98 8.54
C ARG A 10 8.14 -2.57 7.31
N ALA A 11 8.15 -3.88 7.16
CA ALA A 11 8.68 -4.55 5.98
C ALA A 11 7.81 -4.27 4.75
N ALA A 12 6.48 -4.39 4.87
CA ALA A 12 5.54 -4.06 3.80
C ALA A 12 5.65 -2.59 3.36
N HIS A 13 5.77 -1.67 4.33
CA HIS A 13 5.99 -0.25 4.06
C HIS A 13 7.30 -0.01 3.30
N ALA A 14 8.39 -0.71 3.65
CA ALA A 14 9.67 -0.54 2.95
C ALA A 14 9.60 -0.98 1.47
N GLU A 15 8.76 -1.95 1.14
CA GLU A 15 8.51 -2.39 -0.24
C GLU A 15 7.71 -1.38 -1.06
N LEU A 16 6.80 -0.65 -0.40
CA LEU A 16 5.85 0.29 -1.01
C LEU A 16 6.35 1.73 -1.05
N ALA A 17 7.18 2.12 -0.08
CA ALA A 17 7.69 3.48 0.05
C ALA A 17 9.18 3.49 0.44
N PRO A 18 10.08 3.02 -0.44
CA PRO A 18 11.51 3.06 -0.16
C PRO A 18 11.98 4.52 -0.05
N GLY A 19 12.66 4.85 1.05
CA GLY A 19 13.23 6.19 1.27
C GLY A 19 12.25 7.23 1.86
N PHE A 20 11.04 6.85 2.26
CA PHE A 20 10.09 7.77 2.91
C PHE A 20 10.47 8.08 4.37
N LEU A 21 10.25 9.34 4.78
CA LEU A 21 10.63 9.91 6.08
C LEU A 21 9.82 9.33 7.25
N ALA A 22 10.36 9.44 8.48
CA ALA A 22 9.73 8.89 9.68
C ALA A 22 8.29 9.38 9.96
N LYS A 23 7.95 10.64 9.61
CA LYS A 23 6.58 11.18 9.79
C LYS A 23 5.55 10.56 8.86
N THR A 24 5.93 10.25 7.62
CA THR A 24 5.04 9.54 6.69
C THR A 24 5.02 8.04 6.96
N ARG A 25 6.04 7.51 7.66
CA ARG A 25 6.11 6.12 8.09
C ARG A 25 4.99 5.76 9.05
N GLU A 26 4.68 6.57 10.05
CA GLU A 26 3.59 6.28 10.99
C GLU A 26 2.24 6.21 10.26
N THR A 27 1.93 7.21 9.43
CA THR A 27 0.72 7.20 8.59
C THR A 27 0.67 6.00 7.64
N GLY A 28 1.80 5.65 6.99
CA GLY A 28 1.87 4.49 6.11
C GLY A 28 1.70 3.15 6.82
N LEU A 29 2.14 3.03 8.09
CA LEU A 29 1.90 1.84 8.90
C LEU A 29 0.42 1.69 9.28
N TYR A 30 -0.27 2.79 9.59
CA TYR A 30 -1.72 2.76 9.84
C TYR A 30 -2.48 2.33 8.60
N LEU A 31 -2.18 2.90 7.43
CA LEU A 31 -2.81 2.50 6.16
C LEU A 31 -2.62 1.00 5.85
N LEU A 32 -1.45 0.44 6.18
CA LEU A 32 -1.19 -0.98 6.00
C LEU A 32 -1.89 -1.88 7.03
N ALA A 33 -2.09 -1.37 8.25
CA ALA A 33 -2.90 -2.05 9.24
C ALA A 33 -4.38 -2.08 8.82
N ASP A 34 -4.91 -0.94 8.39
CA ASP A 34 -6.30 -0.83 7.88
C ASP A 34 -6.50 -1.71 6.63
N TYR A 35 -5.50 -1.78 5.74
CA TYR A 35 -5.51 -2.71 4.61
C TYR A 35 -5.58 -4.17 5.06
N GLN A 36 -4.78 -4.54 6.07
CA GLN A 36 -4.78 -5.89 6.61
C GLN A 36 -6.16 -6.23 7.20
N GLU A 37 -6.71 -5.36 8.03
CA GLU A 37 -8.04 -5.52 8.63
C GLU A 37 -9.13 -5.63 7.55
N GLN A 38 -9.05 -4.82 6.49
CA GLN A 38 -10.01 -4.85 5.39
C GLN A 38 -10.01 -6.20 4.65
N LEU A 39 -8.86 -6.86 4.54
CA LEU A 39 -8.75 -8.18 3.91
C LEU A 39 -9.10 -9.36 4.82
N GLU A 40 -9.14 -9.15 6.13
CA GLU A 40 -9.60 -10.15 7.10
C GLU A 40 -11.15 -10.25 7.15
N GLN A 41 -11.85 -9.30 6.52
CA GLN A 41 -13.32 -9.30 6.46
C GLN A 41 -13.85 -10.41 5.53
N PRO A 42 -15.04 -10.99 5.82
CA PRO A 42 -15.64 -12.03 4.97
C PRO A 42 -15.92 -11.58 3.52
N GLN A 43 -16.19 -10.29 3.33
CA GLN A 43 -16.41 -9.67 2.03
C GLN A 43 -15.58 -8.38 1.98
N PRO A 44 -14.32 -8.45 1.55
CA PRO A 44 -13.44 -7.29 1.54
C PRO A 44 -13.92 -6.25 0.51
N ASP A 45 -13.95 -4.99 0.92
CA ASP A 45 -14.13 -3.86 0.02
C ASP A 45 -12.86 -3.66 -0.81
N ILE A 46 -12.99 -3.94 -2.11
CA ILE A 46 -11.90 -3.87 -3.09
C ILE A 46 -11.38 -2.43 -3.25
N GLU A 47 -12.28 -1.45 -3.27
CA GLU A 47 -11.94 -0.05 -3.52
C GLU A 47 -11.23 0.55 -2.31
N LEU A 48 -11.70 0.24 -1.11
CA LEU A 48 -11.07 0.69 0.12
C LEU A 48 -9.68 0.07 0.30
N ALA A 49 -9.56 -1.24 0.11
CA ALA A 49 -8.28 -1.94 0.16
C ALA A 49 -7.28 -1.41 -0.88
N ALA A 50 -7.76 -1.13 -2.10
CA ALA A 50 -6.93 -0.56 -3.16
C ALA A 50 -6.47 0.87 -2.83
N SER A 51 -7.33 1.67 -2.19
CA SER A 51 -7.03 3.05 -1.79
C SER A 51 -5.92 3.12 -0.74
N TYR A 52 -5.97 2.24 0.28
CA TYR A 52 -4.90 2.17 1.28
C TYR A 52 -3.54 1.86 0.66
N LEU A 53 -3.48 0.89 -0.26
CA LEU A 53 -2.25 0.55 -0.98
C LEU A 53 -1.78 1.68 -1.90
N ALA A 54 -2.69 2.37 -2.58
CA ALA A 54 -2.34 3.48 -3.46
C ALA A 54 -1.72 4.65 -2.67
N LEU A 55 -2.30 5.01 -1.52
CA LEU A 55 -1.85 6.11 -0.67
C LEU A 55 -0.47 5.88 -0.05
N VAL A 56 -0.14 4.63 0.30
CA VAL A 56 1.18 4.29 0.84
C VAL A 56 2.23 4.06 -0.26
N SER A 57 1.83 3.75 -1.49
CA SER A 57 2.76 3.31 -2.54
C SER A 57 3.39 4.47 -3.31
N THR A 58 4.71 4.56 -3.26
CA THR A 58 5.50 5.57 -3.99
C THR A 58 6.24 4.97 -5.18
N VAL A 59 6.05 3.67 -5.38
CA VAL A 59 6.61 2.88 -6.47
C VAL A 59 5.49 2.10 -7.16
N PRO A 60 5.70 1.60 -8.40
CA PRO A 60 4.66 0.84 -9.10
C PRO A 60 4.24 -0.42 -8.35
N LEU A 61 2.93 -0.64 -8.23
CA LEU A 61 2.35 -1.83 -7.63
C LEU A 61 2.04 -2.86 -8.72
N ASN A 62 2.97 -3.80 -8.91
CA ASN A 62 2.78 -4.95 -9.80
C ASN A 62 2.41 -6.22 -9.01
N ALA A 63 2.01 -7.28 -9.72
CA ALA A 63 1.61 -8.55 -9.12
C ALA A 63 2.69 -9.22 -8.24
N ALA A 64 3.98 -9.01 -8.52
CA ALA A 64 5.06 -9.55 -7.69
C ALA A 64 5.15 -8.81 -6.35
N ARG A 65 5.12 -7.47 -6.37
CA ARG A 65 5.13 -6.63 -5.19
C ARG A 65 3.87 -6.83 -4.34
N TYR A 66 2.70 -6.88 -4.96
CA TYR A 66 1.43 -7.15 -4.28
C TYR A 66 1.46 -8.48 -3.51
N ARG A 67 1.88 -9.57 -4.16
CA ARG A 67 2.01 -10.88 -3.49
C ARG A 67 2.98 -10.83 -2.31
N LYS A 68 4.10 -10.10 -2.45
CA LYS A 68 5.08 -9.95 -1.38
C LYS A 68 4.50 -9.19 -0.17
N ILE A 69 3.74 -8.13 -0.41
CA ILE A 69 3.05 -7.36 0.65
C ILE A 69 2.06 -8.26 1.39
N ASN A 70 1.21 -8.98 0.67
CA ASN A 70 0.21 -9.86 1.29
C ASN A 70 0.85 -10.98 2.11
N ALA A 71 1.95 -11.56 1.62
CA ALA A 71 2.73 -12.54 2.36
C ALA A 71 3.33 -11.95 3.65
N LEU A 72 3.87 -10.72 3.60
CA LEU A 72 4.41 -10.03 4.76
C LEU A 72 3.31 -9.73 5.80
N LEU A 73 2.14 -9.29 5.36
CA LEU A 73 1.00 -8.97 6.22
C LEU A 73 0.18 -10.21 6.64
N CYS A 74 0.54 -11.39 6.14
CA CYS A 74 -0.17 -12.65 6.41
C CYS A 74 -1.66 -12.62 5.99
N VAL A 75 -1.99 -11.87 4.95
CA VAL A 75 -3.34 -11.80 4.39
C VAL A 75 -3.44 -12.56 3.08
N SER A 76 -4.60 -13.15 2.82
CA SER A 76 -4.88 -13.87 1.59
C SER A 76 -6.21 -13.42 1.00
N ALA A 77 -6.27 -13.31 -0.31
CA ALA A 77 -7.49 -13.06 -1.06
C ALA A 77 -7.60 -14.08 -2.20
N THR A 78 -8.82 -14.30 -2.71
CA THR A 78 -8.98 -15.10 -3.93
C THR A 78 -8.19 -14.45 -5.07
N LYS A 79 -7.76 -15.25 -6.06
CA LYS A 79 -7.00 -14.73 -7.22
C LYS A 79 -7.70 -13.54 -7.87
N VAL A 80 -9.02 -13.64 -8.08
CA VAL A 80 -9.83 -12.58 -8.71
C VAL A 80 -9.85 -11.31 -7.87
N THR A 81 -10.07 -11.42 -6.56
CA THR A 81 -10.04 -10.27 -5.63
C THR A 81 -8.65 -9.63 -5.58
N ALA A 82 -7.60 -10.46 -5.53
CA ALA A 82 -6.22 -10.00 -5.50
C ALA A 82 -5.84 -9.20 -6.76
N GLU A 83 -6.21 -9.70 -7.93
CA GLU A 83 -5.97 -9.02 -9.22
C GLU A 83 -6.73 -7.69 -9.28
N ALA A 84 -8.01 -7.68 -8.89
CA ALA A 84 -8.83 -6.46 -8.87
C ALA A 84 -8.26 -5.37 -7.95
N ILE A 85 -7.85 -5.72 -6.72
CA ILE A 85 -7.23 -4.77 -5.78
C ILE A 85 -5.92 -4.23 -6.36
N GLN A 86 -5.05 -5.09 -6.89
CA GLN A 86 -3.75 -4.70 -7.42
C GLN A 86 -3.88 -3.74 -8.62
N GLU A 87 -4.78 -4.05 -9.56
CA GLU A 87 -5.00 -3.21 -10.74
C GLU A 87 -5.59 -1.85 -10.36
N MET A 88 -6.57 -1.85 -9.44
CA MET A 88 -7.19 -0.62 -8.97
C MET A 88 -6.21 0.25 -8.19
N ALA A 89 -5.43 -0.33 -7.28
CA ALA A 89 -4.44 0.40 -6.49
C ALA A 89 -3.38 1.07 -7.38
N GLU A 90 -2.87 0.37 -8.39
CA GLU A 90 -1.90 0.96 -9.33
C GLU A 90 -2.54 2.05 -10.22
N ARG A 91 -3.82 1.92 -10.57
CA ARG A 91 -4.56 2.98 -11.26
C ARG A 91 -4.70 4.22 -10.38
N LEU A 92 -5.15 4.06 -9.14
CA LEU A 92 -5.33 5.16 -8.17
C LEU A 92 -4.00 5.85 -7.86
N ARG A 93 -2.93 5.08 -7.63
CA ARG A 93 -1.58 5.61 -7.40
C ARG A 93 -1.12 6.49 -8.56
N ARG A 94 -1.34 6.06 -9.80
CA ARG A 94 -0.96 6.85 -10.99
C ARG A 94 -1.77 8.14 -11.10
N GLN A 95 -3.04 8.13 -10.72
CA GLN A 95 -3.89 9.32 -10.74
C GLN A 95 -3.43 10.34 -9.69
N ASP A 96 -3.10 9.88 -8.48
CA ASP A 96 -2.58 10.75 -7.41
C ASP A 96 -1.20 11.34 -7.74
N TYR A 97 -0.32 10.56 -8.38
CA TYR A 97 0.94 11.09 -8.90
C TYR A 97 0.75 12.10 -10.05
N ALA A 98 -0.28 11.95 -10.87
CA ALA A 98 -0.57 12.86 -11.97
C ALA A 98 -1.19 14.19 -11.50
N SER A 99 -1.82 14.21 -10.31
CA SER A 99 -2.42 15.42 -9.72
C SER A 99 -1.45 16.23 -8.85
N LEU A 100 -0.26 15.69 -8.52
CA LEU A 100 0.78 16.45 -7.82
C LEU A 100 1.29 17.60 -8.72
N PRO A 101 1.27 18.87 -8.24
CA PRO A 101 1.92 19.94 -8.98
C PRO A 101 3.41 19.60 -9.07
N VAL A 102 3.91 19.47 -10.30
CA VAL A 102 5.35 19.42 -10.56
C VAL A 102 5.95 20.63 -9.85
N ARG A 103 6.60 20.41 -8.70
CA ARG A 103 7.42 21.44 -8.07
C ARG A 103 8.53 21.73 -9.08
N LYS A 104 8.31 22.72 -9.95
CA LYS A 104 9.37 23.32 -10.76
C LYS A 104 10.49 23.63 -9.76
N GLY A 105 11.61 22.94 -9.94
CA GLY A 105 12.80 23.16 -9.13
C GLY A 105 13.08 24.65 -9.04
N ALA A 106 13.38 25.10 -7.84
CA ALA A 106 13.92 26.42 -7.59
C ALA A 106 15.18 26.59 -8.46
N GLN A 107 15.08 27.40 -9.51
CA GLN A 107 16.23 28.05 -10.11
C GLN A 107 16.55 29.27 -9.25
N LYS A 108 17.72 29.26 -8.60
CA LYS A 108 18.47 30.46 -8.27
C LYS A 108 19.76 30.41 -9.06
#